data_AF-A0A932TTR7-F1
#
_entry.id   AF-A0A932TTR7-F1
#
_cell.length_a   1.000
_cell.length_b   1.000
_cell.length_c   1.000
_cell.angle_alpha   90.00
_cell.angle_beta   90.00
_cell.angle_gamma   90.00
#
_symmetry.space_group_name_H-M   'P 1'
#
loop_
_entity.id
_entity.type
_entity.pdbx_description
1 polymer ?
#
loop_
_entity_poly.entity_id
_entity_poly.type
_entity_poly.pdbx_seq_one_letter_code
_entity_poly.pdbx_strand_id
1 'polypeptide(L)'
;MRELDLTDDEYIEYSQLNAGVLSPSPSRRSINPYYIGIKLWEDILKRWDNPSDEEQKTLGRVPGKGMEKIFEVRELENDVSFLRNYLTEEMVEELDLYVYELRDDEWVITEKDWQKTRDQLVASMTNMGYPVLLVEDGDYRRNRELYLRHAYEGRELDIAYAEKAMQHVYKLWGRSVHIETIADGEPILMSYDGHENVMRTLS
;
A
#
# COMPACT_ATOMS: atom_id res chain seq x y z
N MET A 1 2.77 -26.00 -8.88
CA MET A 1 2.90 -26.65 -7.56
C MET A 1 3.09 -28.17 -7.65
N ARG A 2 2.38 -28.90 -8.53
CA ARG A 2 2.56 -30.36 -8.75
C ARG A 2 3.89 -30.79 -9.41
N GLU A 3 4.79 -29.86 -9.66
CA GLU A 3 6.09 -30.10 -10.31
C GLU A 3 7.28 -29.87 -9.37
N LEU A 4 7.03 -29.52 -8.10
CA LEU A 4 8.09 -29.38 -7.11
C LEU A 4 8.35 -30.75 -6.46
N ASP A 5 9.61 -31.18 -6.46
CA ASP A 5 10.06 -32.42 -5.84
C ASP A 5 10.18 -32.21 -4.31
N LEU A 6 9.05 -32.23 -3.61
CA LEU A 6 8.94 -32.02 -2.16
C LEU A 6 8.53 -33.32 -1.47
N THR A 7 9.06 -33.56 -0.27
CA THR A 7 8.54 -34.60 0.63
C THR A 7 7.13 -34.24 1.14
N ASP A 8 6.38 -35.23 1.63
CA ASP A 8 5.01 -35.00 2.14
C ASP A 8 4.97 -33.95 3.27
N ASP A 9 5.96 -33.95 4.16
CA ASP A 9 6.06 -32.98 5.26
C ASP A 9 6.36 -31.57 4.74
N GLU A 10 7.31 -31.43 3.81
CA GLU A 10 7.63 -30.15 3.15
C GLU A 10 6.45 -29.62 2.34
N TYR A 11 5.68 -30.51 1.70
CA TYR A 11 4.48 -30.12 0.96
C TYR A 11 3.42 -29.52 1.88
N ILE A 12 3.20 -30.12 3.07
CA ILE A 12 2.25 -29.59 4.06
C ILE A 12 2.73 -28.23 4.59
N GLU A 13 4.00 -28.12 4.96
CA GLU A 13 4.58 -26.88 5.47
C GLU A 13 4.52 -25.76 4.42
N TYR A 14 4.93 -26.05 3.18
CA TYR A 14 4.83 -25.13 2.06
C TYR A 14 3.38 -24.71 1.81
N SER A 15 2.44 -25.66 1.83
CA SER A 15 1.02 -25.36 1.60
C SER A 15 0.45 -24.44 2.68
N GLN A 16 0.83 -24.63 3.95
CA GLN A 16 0.41 -23.77 5.05
C GLN A 16 1.00 -22.36 4.95
N LEU A 17 2.31 -22.25 4.69
CA LEU A 17 2.99 -20.96 4.52
C LEU A 17 2.43 -20.20 3.32
N ASN A 18 2.31 -20.87 2.18
CA ASN A 18 1.75 -20.30 0.96
C ASN A 18 0.30 -19.86 1.18
N ALA A 19 -0.57 -20.68 1.79
CA ALA A 19 -1.95 -20.28 2.10
C ALA A 19 -2.02 -19.03 3.01
N GLY A 20 -1.11 -18.90 3.97
CA GLY A 20 -1.00 -17.72 4.80
C GLY A 20 -0.63 -16.46 3.99
N VAL A 21 0.35 -16.58 3.10
CA VAL A 21 0.79 -15.49 2.21
C VAL A 21 -0.26 -15.14 1.16
N LEU A 22 -1.08 -16.09 0.72
CA LEU A 22 -2.15 -15.89 -0.27
C LEU A 22 -3.50 -15.57 0.34
N SER A 23 -3.58 -15.42 1.67
CA SER A 23 -4.82 -14.98 2.30
C SER A 23 -5.20 -13.60 1.70
N PRO A 24 -6.41 -13.43 1.15
CA PRO A 24 -6.83 -12.18 0.51
C PRO A 24 -6.70 -10.96 1.41
N SER A 25 -6.71 -11.18 2.72
CA SER A 25 -6.81 -10.12 3.71
C SER A 25 -6.18 -10.58 5.04
N PRO A 26 -5.05 -9.99 5.49
CA PRO A 26 -4.44 -10.31 6.79
C PRO A 26 -5.30 -9.80 7.96
N SER A 27 -6.13 -8.80 7.70
CA SER A 27 -7.16 -8.26 8.58
C SER A 27 -8.32 -7.80 7.70
N ARG A 28 -9.60 -7.91 8.14
CA ARG A 28 -10.80 -7.48 7.37
C ARG A 28 -10.76 -6.05 6.81
N ARG A 29 -9.73 -5.26 7.15
CA ARG A 29 -9.56 -3.83 6.87
C ARG A 29 -8.33 -3.55 5.99
N SER A 30 -7.73 -4.58 5.38
CA SER A 30 -6.57 -4.41 4.51
C SER A 30 -6.54 -5.52 3.47
N ILE A 31 -6.27 -5.15 2.22
CA ILE A 31 -6.00 -6.14 1.19
C ILE A 31 -4.56 -6.62 1.29
N ASN A 32 -4.35 -7.92 1.06
CA ASN A 32 -3.00 -8.46 0.98
C ASN A 32 -2.39 -8.13 -0.41
N PRO A 33 -1.33 -7.33 -0.49
CA PRO A 33 -0.71 -7.01 -1.78
C PRO A 33 -0.16 -8.26 -2.50
N TYR A 34 0.26 -9.29 -1.76
CA TYR A 34 0.74 -10.56 -2.34
C TYR A 34 -0.38 -11.37 -3.00
N TYR A 35 -1.59 -11.30 -2.45
CA TYR A 35 -2.76 -11.93 -3.07
C TYR A 35 -3.07 -11.28 -4.42
N ILE A 36 -3.12 -9.95 -4.47
CA ILE A 36 -3.34 -9.20 -5.73
C ILE A 36 -2.22 -9.50 -6.72
N GLY A 37 -0.96 -9.46 -6.27
CA GLY A 37 0.21 -9.73 -7.12
C GLY A 37 0.11 -11.08 -7.82
N ILE A 38 -0.31 -12.13 -7.12
CA ILE A 38 -0.47 -13.45 -7.74
C ILE A 38 -1.64 -13.50 -8.70
N LYS A 39 -2.75 -12.84 -8.41
CA LYS A 39 -3.87 -12.72 -9.36
C LYS A 39 -3.45 -12.01 -10.63
N LEU A 40 -2.61 -10.98 -10.53
CA LEU A 40 -2.04 -10.29 -11.70
C LEU A 40 -1.13 -11.20 -12.52
N TRP A 41 -0.28 -12.00 -11.86
CA TRP A 41 0.57 -12.97 -12.56
C TRP A 41 -0.23 -14.07 -13.25
N GLU A 42 -1.26 -14.60 -12.60
CA GLU A 42 -2.19 -15.58 -13.18
C GLU A 42 -2.91 -14.99 -14.41
N ASP A 43 -3.37 -13.74 -14.32
CA ASP A 43 -4.01 -13.04 -15.42
C ASP A 43 -3.06 -12.79 -16.61
N ILE A 44 -1.83 -12.31 -16.35
CA ILE A 44 -0.81 -12.12 -17.40
C ILE A 44 -0.51 -13.45 -18.09
N LEU A 45 -0.29 -14.52 -17.33
CA LEU A 45 -0.03 -15.85 -17.89
C LEU A 45 -1.18 -16.25 -18.82
N LYS A 46 -2.42 -16.15 -18.33
CA LYS A 46 -3.63 -16.52 -19.08
C LYS A 46 -3.78 -15.71 -20.38
N ARG A 47 -3.64 -14.38 -20.31
CA ARG A 47 -3.85 -13.47 -21.45
C ARG A 47 -2.79 -13.61 -22.55
N TRP A 48 -1.57 -13.97 -22.21
CA TRP A 48 -0.49 -14.16 -23.18
C TRP A 48 -0.32 -15.62 -23.63
N ASP A 49 -0.77 -16.60 -22.84
CA ASP A 49 -0.86 -17.98 -23.33
C ASP A 49 -2.05 -18.18 -24.28
N ASN A 50 -3.19 -17.55 -23.99
CA ASN A 50 -4.42 -17.73 -24.75
C ASN A 50 -5.05 -16.36 -25.15
N PRO A 51 -4.36 -15.52 -25.94
CA PRO A 51 -4.92 -14.25 -26.39
C PRO A 51 -6.10 -14.48 -27.34
N SER A 52 -7.11 -13.61 -27.26
CA SER A 52 -8.26 -13.66 -28.18
C SER A 52 -7.84 -13.38 -29.62
N ASP A 53 -8.65 -13.82 -30.59
CA ASP A 53 -8.41 -13.56 -32.02
C ASP A 53 -8.31 -12.06 -32.33
N GLU A 54 -9.02 -11.23 -31.58
CA GLU A 54 -8.95 -9.77 -31.69
C GLU A 54 -7.59 -9.25 -31.21
N GLU A 55 -7.14 -9.65 -30.02
CA GLU A 55 -5.85 -9.23 -29.46
C GLU A 55 -4.66 -9.69 -30.32
N GLN A 56 -4.77 -10.86 -30.96
CA GLN A 56 -3.76 -11.32 -31.92
C GLN A 56 -3.67 -10.38 -33.13
N LYS A 57 -4.80 -9.85 -33.61
CA LYS A 57 -4.85 -8.94 -34.77
C LYS A 57 -4.49 -7.50 -34.43
N THR A 58 -4.96 -7.00 -33.29
CA THR A 58 -4.85 -5.57 -32.92
C THR A 58 -3.58 -5.29 -32.13
N LEU A 59 -3.19 -6.19 -31.23
CA LEU A 59 -2.03 -6.03 -30.35
C LEU A 59 -0.84 -6.91 -30.77
N GLY A 60 -1.01 -7.78 -31.78
CA GLY A 60 0.04 -8.67 -32.26
C GLY A 60 0.46 -9.73 -31.24
N ARG A 61 -0.41 -10.08 -30.29
CA ARG A 61 -0.09 -11.13 -29.30
C ARG A 61 0.04 -12.48 -29.98
N VAL A 62 1.02 -13.26 -29.54
CA VAL A 62 1.26 -14.62 -30.03
C VAL A 62 0.86 -15.59 -28.92
N PRO A 63 0.03 -16.61 -29.18
CA PRO A 63 -0.33 -17.64 -28.19
C PRO A 63 0.89 -18.39 -27.64
N GLY A 64 0.78 -18.86 -26.40
CA GLY A 64 1.85 -19.60 -25.69
C GLY A 64 3.02 -18.74 -25.22
N LYS A 65 2.82 -17.42 -25.08
CA LYS A 65 3.85 -16.46 -24.65
C LYS A 65 3.70 -15.98 -23.21
N GLY A 66 2.85 -16.62 -22.41
CA GLY A 66 2.57 -16.21 -21.04
C GLY A 66 3.81 -16.15 -20.15
N MET A 67 4.62 -17.21 -20.15
CA MET A 67 5.83 -17.24 -19.34
C MET A 67 6.88 -16.21 -19.78
N GLU A 68 7.06 -16.03 -21.09
CA GLU A 68 7.95 -15.00 -21.64
C GLU A 68 7.51 -13.62 -21.18
N LYS A 69 6.19 -13.36 -21.21
CA LYS A 69 5.65 -12.09 -20.73
C LYS A 69 5.89 -11.88 -19.23
N ILE A 70 5.72 -12.91 -18.39
CA ILE A 70 6.01 -12.80 -16.96
C ILE A 70 7.46 -12.33 -16.74
N PHE A 71 8.43 -12.92 -17.44
CA PHE A 71 9.83 -12.53 -17.28
C PHE A 71 10.11 -11.12 -17.80
N GLU A 72 9.50 -10.72 -18.92
CA GLU A 72 9.59 -9.35 -19.43
C GLU A 72 9.05 -8.33 -18.40
N VAL A 73 7.86 -8.58 -17.84
CA VAL A 73 7.23 -7.70 -16.85
C VAL A 73 8.10 -7.59 -15.59
N ARG A 74 8.68 -8.70 -15.11
CA ARG A 74 9.59 -8.70 -13.96
C ARG A 74 10.87 -7.90 -14.19
N GLU A 75 11.30 -7.76 -15.44
CA GLU A 75 12.49 -7.00 -15.80
C GLU A 75 12.18 -5.49 -15.90
N LEU A 76 10.98 -5.13 -16.37
CA LEU A 76 10.62 -3.76 -16.70
C LEU A 76 9.84 -3.01 -15.63
N GLU A 77 9.07 -3.72 -14.80
CA GLU A 77 8.12 -3.13 -13.86
C GLU A 77 8.62 -3.17 -12.41
N ASN A 78 8.28 -2.13 -11.65
CA ASN A 78 8.32 -2.16 -10.18
C ASN A 78 6.90 -2.36 -9.62
N ASP A 79 6.74 -2.52 -8.30
CA ASP A 79 5.43 -2.81 -7.69
C ASP A 79 4.34 -1.79 -8.07
N VAL A 80 4.70 -0.50 -8.14
CA VAL A 80 3.78 0.60 -8.46
C VAL A 80 3.34 0.53 -9.92
N SER A 81 4.30 0.37 -10.83
CA SER A 81 4.01 0.33 -12.27
C SER A 81 3.36 -0.99 -12.67
N PHE A 82 3.70 -2.09 -12.01
CA PHE A 82 3.05 -3.39 -12.16
C PHE A 82 1.56 -3.33 -11.84
N LEU A 83 1.18 -2.82 -10.67
CA LEU A 83 -0.24 -2.63 -10.33
C LEU A 83 -0.95 -1.69 -11.31
N ARG A 84 -0.33 -0.54 -11.62
CA ARG A 84 -0.94 0.47 -12.49
C ARG A 84 -1.22 -0.05 -13.90
N ASN A 85 -0.29 -0.83 -14.46
CA ASN A 85 -0.35 -1.26 -15.86
C ASN A 85 -1.15 -2.56 -16.05
N TYR A 86 -1.21 -3.43 -15.03
CA TYR A 86 -1.77 -4.77 -15.19
C TYR A 86 -3.05 -5.03 -14.39
N LEU A 87 -3.43 -4.19 -13.41
CA LEU A 87 -4.74 -4.30 -12.77
C LEU A 87 -5.83 -3.74 -13.68
N THR A 88 -6.61 -4.65 -14.28
CA THR A 88 -7.68 -4.34 -15.23
C THR A 88 -9.03 -4.15 -14.53
N GLU A 89 -10.00 -3.56 -15.24
CA GLU A 89 -11.40 -3.45 -14.80
C GLU A 89 -12.00 -4.82 -14.46
N GLU A 90 -11.84 -5.79 -15.35
CA GLU A 90 -12.33 -7.17 -15.17
C GLU A 90 -11.78 -7.80 -13.88
N MET A 91 -10.51 -7.53 -13.55
CA MET A 91 -9.90 -8.02 -12.31
C MET A 91 -10.43 -7.30 -11.07
N VAL A 92 -10.66 -5.99 -11.13
CA VAL A 92 -11.26 -5.23 -10.02
C VAL A 92 -12.64 -5.80 -9.70
N GLU A 93 -13.43 -6.13 -10.72
CA GLU A 93 -14.74 -6.76 -10.57
C GLU A 93 -14.64 -8.19 -10.05
N GLU A 94 -13.78 -9.04 -10.63
CA GLU A 94 -13.60 -10.44 -10.24
C GLU A 94 -13.14 -10.57 -8.77
N LEU A 95 -12.29 -9.65 -8.32
CA LEU A 95 -11.74 -9.63 -6.97
C LEU A 95 -12.59 -8.84 -5.97
N ASP A 96 -13.72 -8.27 -6.40
CA ASP A 96 -14.61 -7.41 -5.59
C ASP A 96 -13.84 -6.30 -4.87
N LEU A 97 -13.00 -5.57 -5.61
CA LEU A 97 -12.19 -4.47 -5.06
C LEU A 97 -13.00 -3.18 -5.05
N TYR A 98 -12.95 -2.46 -3.92
CA TYR A 98 -13.60 -1.16 -3.75
C TYR A 98 -12.88 -0.34 -2.67
N VAL A 99 -13.08 0.98 -2.71
CA VAL A 99 -12.60 1.89 -1.66
C VAL A 99 -13.71 2.08 -0.63
N TYR A 100 -13.33 2.07 0.64
CA TYR A 100 -14.25 2.31 1.73
C TYR A 100 -13.64 3.31 2.73
N GLU A 101 -14.52 4.03 3.42
CA GLU A 101 -14.15 5.01 4.45
C GLU A 101 -14.95 4.75 5.71
N LEU A 102 -14.38 5.10 6.86
CA LEU A 102 -15.11 5.10 8.12
C LEU A 102 -15.84 6.43 8.24
N ARG A 103 -17.17 6.40 8.27
CA ARG A 103 -18.05 7.56 8.44
C ARG A 103 -19.01 7.27 9.57
N ASP A 104 -19.07 8.15 10.58
CA ASP A 104 -19.94 8.00 11.74
C ASP A 104 -19.85 6.60 12.40
N ASP A 105 -18.63 6.09 12.60
CA ASP A 105 -18.32 4.74 13.11
C ASP A 105 -18.78 3.56 12.23
N GLU A 106 -19.26 3.82 11.02
CA GLU A 106 -19.65 2.79 10.04
C GLU A 106 -18.74 2.79 8.81
N TRP A 107 -18.44 1.60 8.30
CA TRP A 107 -17.68 1.46 7.06
C TRP A 107 -18.61 1.57 5.86
N VAL A 108 -18.38 2.57 5.02
CA VAL A 108 -19.20 2.83 3.83
C VAL A 108 -18.32 2.68 2.59
N ILE A 109 -18.81 1.96 1.58
CA ILE A 109 -18.16 1.93 0.27
C ILE A 109 -18.31 3.30 -0.37
N THR A 110 -17.20 3.95 -0.65
CA THR A 110 -17.18 5.32 -1.20
C THR A 110 -16.85 5.36 -2.68
N GLU A 111 -16.17 4.34 -3.20
CA GLU A 111 -15.82 4.25 -4.61
C GLU A 111 -15.84 2.81 -5.13
N LYS A 112 -16.36 2.65 -6.34
CA LYS A 112 -16.41 1.38 -7.09
C LYS A 112 -15.87 1.49 -8.51
N ASP A 113 -15.60 2.70 -8.99
CA ASP A 113 -14.94 2.91 -10.27
C ASP A 113 -13.56 2.24 -10.26
N TRP A 114 -13.27 1.46 -11.30
CA TRP A 114 -12.08 0.61 -11.32
C TRP A 114 -10.79 1.43 -11.42
N GLN A 115 -10.81 2.55 -12.14
CA GLN A 115 -9.63 3.40 -12.31
C GLN A 115 -9.28 4.04 -10.98
N LYS A 116 -10.26 4.60 -10.28
CA LYS A 116 -10.06 5.19 -8.97
C LYS A 116 -9.66 4.15 -7.92
N THR A 117 -10.23 2.95 -7.97
CA THR A 117 -9.88 1.85 -7.06
C THR A 117 -8.42 1.41 -7.28
N ARG A 118 -8.01 1.23 -8.54
CA ARG A 118 -6.62 0.96 -8.91
C ARG A 118 -5.70 2.09 -8.43
N ASP A 119 -6.05 3.34 -8.72
CA ASP A 119 -5.20 4.48 -8.41
C ASP A 119 -5.01 4.65 -6.90
N GLN A 120 -6.06 4.41 -6.10
CA GLN A 120 -5.96 4.37 -4.63
C GLN A 120 -5.08 3.22 -4.14
N LEU A 121 -5.23 2.02 -4.71
CA LEU A 121 -4.39 0.89 -4.38
C LEU A 121 -2.91 1.17 -4.71
N VAL A 122 -2.64 1.75 -5.88
CA VAL A 122 -1.29 2.17 -6.29
C VAL A 122 -0.73 3.24 -5.36
N ALA A 123 -1.54 4.23 -4.97
CA ALA A 123 -1.15 5.25 -4.00
C ALA A 123 -0.80 4.62 -2.64
N SER A 124 -1.57 3.62 -2.20
CA SER A 124 -1.31 2.88 -0.95
C SER A 124 0.00 2.08 -0.96
N MET A 125 0.53 1.78 -2.15
CA MET A 125 1.81 1.10 -2.32
C MET A 125 2.98 2.08 -2.44
N THR A 126 2.71 3.37 -2.67
CA THR A 126 3.73 4.42 -2.63
C THR A 126 4.21 4.57 -1.18
N ASN A 127 5.52 4.45 -0.97
CA ASN A 127 6.14 4.36 0.35
C ASN A 127 5.54 3.25 1.26
N MET A 128 5.00 2.17 0.66
CA MET A 128 4.26 1.11 1.35
C MET A 128 3.12 1.62 2.25
N GLY A 129 2.54 2.78 1.90
CA GLY A 129 1.44 3.38 2.63
C GLY A 129 1.84 4.01 3.96
N TYR A 130 3.14 4.07 4.26
CA TYR A 130 3.65 4.80 5.42
C TYR A 130 3.76 6.29 5.10
N PRO A 131 3.41 7.18 6.04
CA PRO A 131 3.61 8.61 5.86
C PRO A 131 5.10 8.95 5.81
N VAL A 132 5.47 9.92 4.97
CA VAL A 132 6.83 10.43 4.89
C VAL A 132 7.01 11.59 5.87
N LEU A 133 7.88 11.41 6.86
CA LEU A 133 8.26 12.45 7.80
C LEU A 133 9.67 12.93 7.50
N LEU A 134 9.83 14.24 7.31
CA LEU A 134 11.10 14.89 7.05
C LEU A 134 11.60 15.57 8.32
N VAL A 135 12.89 15.49 8.60
CA VAL A 135 13.53 16.33 9.63
C VAL A 135 13.77 17.70 9.01
N GLU A 136 12.94 18.68 9.39
CA GLU A 136 13.06 20.05 8.87
C GLU A 136 14.05 20.86 9.73
N ASP A 137 14.04 20.66 11.05
CA ASP A 137 14.97 21.32 11.98
C ASP A 137 15.33 20.41 13.17
N GLY A 138 16.62 20.14 13.36
CA GLY A 138 17.15 19.36 14.49
C GLY A 138 17.61 20.21 15.69
N ASP A 139 17.53 21.53 15.59
CA ASP A 139 17.78 22.47 16.69
C ASP A 139 16.65 23.49 16.78
N TYR A 140 15.42 22.98 16.70
CA TYR A 140 14.24 23.83 16.69
C TYR A 140 14.19 24.71 17.95
N ARG A 141 13.87 25.98 17.72
CA ARG A 141 13.90 27.05 18.74
C ARG A 141 15.23 27.20 19.47
N ARG A 142 16.33 26.69 18.91
CA ARG A 142 17.67 26.65 19.50
C ARG A 142 17.70 25.92 20.86
N ASN A 143 16.86 24.91 21.01
CA ASN A 143 16.75 24.12 22.25
C ASN A 143 17.02 22.62 22.02
N ARG A 144 17.58 22.25 20.86
CA ARG A 144 17.77 20.86 20.41
C ARG A 144 16.46 20.08 20.33
N GLU A 145 15.35 20.79 20.12
CA GLU A 145 14.04 20.18 19.87
C GLU A 145 14.01 19.68 18.43
N LEU A 146 13.30 18.58 18.19
CA LEU A 146 13.18 18.00 16.85
C LEU A 146 11.90 18.50 16.19
N TYR A 147 12.05 19.13 15.04
CA TYR A 147 10.93 19.53 14.19
C TYR A 147 10.85 18.63 12.97
N LEU A 148 9.76 17.86 12.90
CA LEU A 148 9.41 17.01 11.78
C LEU A 148 8.30 17.67 10.98
N ARG A 149 8.37 17.54 9.66
CA ARG A 149 7.30 17.90 8.75
C ARG A 149 6.77 16.67 8.05
N HIS A 150 5.48 16.43 8.14
CA HIS A 150 4.81 15.43 7.33
C HIS A 150 4.73 15.94 5.89
N ALA A 151 5.32 15.20 4.95
CA ALA A 151 5.13 15.43 3.54
C ALA A 151 3.71 14.94 3.16
N TYR A 152 2.73 15.82 3.34
CA TYR A 152 1.33 15.51 3.08
C TYR A 152 1.09 15.30 1.58
N GLU A 153 0.67 14.08 1.23
CA GLU A 153 0.35 13.67 -0.15
C GLU A 153 -1.15 13.37 -0.30
N GLY A 154 -2.01 14.08 0.44
CA GLY A 154 -3.47 13.88 0.40
C GLY A 154 -4.02 12.92 1.45
N ARG A 155 -3.16 12.33 2.29
CA ARG A 155 -3.56 11.44 3.39
C ARG A 155 -3.11 12.04 4.73
N GLU A 156 -4.06 12.23 5.64
CA GLU A 156 -3.78 12.73 6.98
C GLU A 156 -3.17 11.64 7.87
N LEU A 157 -2.49 12.05 8.94
CA LEU A 157 -1.99 11.11 9.94
C LEU A 157 -3.14 10.66 10.85
N ASP A 158 -3.15 9.39 11.24
CA ASP A 158 -3.94 8.96 12.40
C ASP A 158 -3.34 9.63 13.64
N ILE A 159 -4.12 10.56 14.23
CA ILE A 159 -3.67 11.39 15.35
C ILE A 159 -3.25 10.54 16.55
N ALA A 160 -4.07 9.56 16.93
CA ALA A 160 -3.80 8.73 18.10
C ALA A 160 -2.55 7.86 17.93
N TYR A 161 -2.29 7.40 16.70
CA TYR A 161 -1.08 6.69 16.35
C TYR A 161 0.14 7.63 16.33
N ALA A 162 0.00 8.82 15.73
CA ALA A 162 1.07 9.82 15.65
C ALA A 162 1.52 10.29 17.05
N GLU A 163 0.59 10.54 17.97
CA GLU A 163 0.91 10.87 19.37
C GLU A 163 1.77 9.79 20.04
N LYS A 164 1.43 8.51 19.83
CA LYS A 164 2.23 7.40 20.37
C LYS A 164 3.60 7.31 19.70
N ALA A 165 3.66 7.49 18.38
CA ALA A 165 4.92 7.50 17.64
C ALA A 165 5.86 8.61 18.14
N MET A 166 5.34 9.82 18.38
CA MET A 166 6.12 10.95 18.93
C MET A 166 6.71 10.64 20.30
N GLN A 167 5.98 9.94 21.17
CA GLN A 167 6.51 9.49 22.47
C GLN A 167 7.69 8.54 22.31
N HIS A 168 7.68 7.67 21.30
CA HIS A 168 8.82 6.81 20.99
C HIS A 168 9.99 7.58 20.38
N VAL A 169 9.73 8.53 19.49
CA VAL A 169 10.78 9.40 18.93
C VAL A 169 11.45 10.21 20.04
N TYR A 170 10.69 10.76 20.99
CA TYR A 170 11.23 11.46 22.16
C TYR A 170 12.16 10.58 22.99
N LYS A 171 11.83 9.30 23.19
CA LYS A 171 12.71 8.38 23.93
C LYS A 171 14.08 8.22 23.27
N LEU A 172 14.14 8.32 21.94
CA LEU A 172 15.38 8.24 21.17
C LEU A 172 16.11 9.58 21.10
N TRP A 173 15.36 10.67 20.89
CA TRP A 173 15.90 12.01 20.69
C TRP A 173 16.30 12.71 22.00
N GLY A 174 15.53 12.50 23.08
CA GLY A 174 15.80 13.02 24.43
C GLY A 174 15.36 14.48 24.68
N ARG A 175 14.65 15.08 23.72
CA ARG A 175 14.11 16.45 23.76
C ARG A 175 12.75 16.49 23.09
N SER A 176 12.01 17.58 23.28
CA SER A 176 10.68 17.76 22.70
C SER A 176 10.68 17.51 21.19
N VAL A 177 9.62 16.85 20.73
CA VAL A 177 9.42 16.51 19.33
C VAL A 177 8.16 17.22 18.84
N HIS A 178 8.23 17.78 17.65
CA HIS A 178 7.14 18.47 16.98
C HIS A 178 6.90 17.83 15.62
N ILE A 179 5.63 17.62 15.26
CA ILE A 179 5.23 17.17 13.92
C ILE A 179 4.23 18.17 13.35
N GLU A 180 4.61 18.85 12.27
CA GLU A 180 3.69 19.61 11.42
C GLU A 180 2.99 18.66 10.45
N THR A 181 1.66 18.71 10.39
CA THR A 181 0.82 17.90 9.48
C THR A 181 -0.47 18.64 9.15
N ILE A 182 -1.30 18.07 8.27
CA ILE A 182 -2.68 18.49 8.03
C ILE A 182 -3.63 17.56 8.79
N ALA A 183 -4.66 18.13 9.41
CA ALA A 183 -5.78 17.42 10.02
C ALA A 183 -7.09 18.18 9.74
N ASP A 184 -8.14 17.49 9.31
CA ASP A 184 -9.41 18.09 8.87
C ASP A 184 -9.21 19.20 7.83
N GLY A 185 -8.23 19.05 6.94
CA GLY A 185 -7.87 20.05 5.93
C GLY A 185 -7.10 21.27 6.44
N GLU A 186 -6.82 21.37 7.74
CA GLU A 186 -6.12 22.49 8.36
C GLU A 186 -4.68 22.12 8.79
N PRO A 187 -3.68 23.00 8.60
CA PRO A 187 -2.35 22.78 9.15
C PRO A 187 -2.37 22.77 10.68
N ILE A 188 -1.79 21.73 11.27
CA ILE A 188 -1.64 21.57 12.72
C ILE A 188 -0.18 21.29 13.10
N LEU A 189 0.16 21.64 14.33
CA LEU A 189 1.41 21.25 14.97
C LEU A 189 1.10 20.39 16.19
N MET A 190 1.51 19.14 16.13
CA MET A 190 1.53 18.23 17.26
C MET A 190 2.88 18.38 17.98
N SER A 191 2.88 18.35 19.31
CA SER A 191 4.08 18.50 20.14
C SER A 191 4.04 17.51 21.29
N TYR A 192 5.17 16.89 21.60
CA TYR A 192 5.35 16.05 22.79
C TYR A 192 6.62 16.47 23.51
N ASP A 193 6.52 16.81 24.79
CA ASP A 193 7.59 17.37 25.60
C ASP A 193 8.24 16.36 26.57
N GLY A 194 7.75 15.11 26.58
CA GLY A 194 8.14 14.07 27.55
C GLY A 194 7.08 13.79 28.62
N HIS A 195 6.03 14.62 28.70
CA HIS A 195 4.95 14.48 29.67
C HIS A 195 3.59 14.40 28.99
N GLU A 196 3.28 15.34 28.09
CA GLU A 196 1.96 15.44 27.45
C GLU A 196 2.06 15.68 25.94
N ASN A 197 1.02 15.26 25.22
CA ASN A 197 0.83 15.63 23.81
C ASN A 197 -0.02 16.89 23.76
N VAL A 198 0.44 17.88 22.99
CA VAL A 198 -0.28 19.12 22.73
C VAL A 198 -0.46 19.28 21.24
N MET A 199 -1.68 19.62 20.81
CA MET A 199 -2.01 19.92 19.43
C MET A 199 -2.51 21.36 19.31
N ARG A 200 -2.10 22.05 18.24
CA ARG A 200 -2.62 23.38 17.90
C ARG A 200 -2.70 23.55 16.38
N THR A 201 -3.66 24.34 15.93
CA THR A 201 -3.73 24.79 14.54
C THR A 201 -2.65 25.82 14.25
N LEU A 202 -2.05 25.75 13.06
CA LEU A 202 -1.12 26.75 12.53
C LEU A 202 -1.93 27.68 11.62
N SER A 203 -2.48 28.74 12.22
CA SER A 203 -3.18 29.82 11.52
C SER A 203 -2.24 30.72 10.74
#